data_AF-A0A9X2HFQ8-F1
#
_entry.id   AF-A0A9X2HFQ8-F1
#
_cell.length_a   1.000
_cell.length_b   1.000
_cell.length_c   1.000
_cell.angle_alpha   90.00
_cell.angle_beta   90.00
_cell.angle_gamma   90.00
#
_symmetry.space_group_name_H-M   'P 1'
#
loop_
_entity.id
_entity.type
_entity.pdbx_description
1 polymer ?
#
loop_
_entity_poly.entity_id
_entity_poly.type
_entity_poly.pdbx_seq_one_letter_code
_entity_poly.pdbx_strand_id
1 'polypeptide(L)' 'MDKTVVVQVEDHVTHGLYGKVMRRSTKVKVHDEQNAAGIGDLVRIMETRPLSAGKRWRIVEIVEKAK' A
#
# COMPACT_ATOMS: atom_id res chain seq x y z
N MET A 1 -12.62 -9.69 -0.85
CA MET A 1 -11.68 -10.25 0.15
C MET A 1 -12.11 -9.73 1.49
N ASP A 2 -12.28 -10.59 2.49
CA ASP A 2 -12.53 -10.11 3.85
C ASP A 2 -11.20 -9.66 4.50
N LYS A 3 -11.23 -8.59 5.29
CA LYS A 3 -10.09 -8.08 6.05
C LYS A 3 -8.82 -7.79 5.23
N THR A 4 -9.00 -7.38 3.97
CA THR A 4 -7.89 -7.17 3.02
C THR A 4 -8.15 -6.01 2.09
N VAL A 5 -7.18 -5.12 1.99
CA VAL A 5 -7.18 -4.02 1.03
C VAL A 5 -5.94 -4.12 0.12
N VAL A 6 -6.10 -3.76 -1.15
CA VAL A 6 -4.98 -3.66 -2.09
C VAL A 6 -4.59 -2.19 -2.17
N VAL A 7 -3.35 -1.88 -1.80
CA VAL A 7 -2.82 -0.52 -1.79
C VAL A 7 -1.79 -0.38 -2.91
N GLN A 8 -1.83 0.75 -3.62
CA GLN A 8 -0.80 1.13 -4.59
C GLN A 8 0.23 2.03 -3.89
N VAL A 9 1.49 1.61 -3.92
CA VAL A 9 2.63 2.40 -3.44
C VAL A 9 3.33 2.98 -4.66
N GLU A 10 3.56 4.28 -4.66
CA GLU A 10 4.28 4.98 -5.73
C GLU A 10 5.64 5.44 -5.22
N ASP A 11 6.69 5.06 -5.97
CA ASP A 11 8.06 5.47 -5.74
C ASP A 11 8.62 6.22 -6.95
N HIS A 12 9.51 7.18 -6.71
CA HIS A 12 10.29 7.84 -7.75
C HIS A 12 11.68 7.20 -7.81
N VAL A 13 11.98 6.55 -8.92
CA VAL A 13 13.26 5.86 -9.15
C VAL A 13 13.97 6.48 -10.35
N THR A 14 15.25 6.75 -10.19
CA THR A 14 16.10 7.26 -11.27
C THR A 14 16.53 6.13 -12.19
N HIS A 15 16.36 6.30 -13.51
CA HIS A 15 16.85 5.34 -14.50
C HIS A 15 18.38 5.24 -14.43
N GLY A 16 18.91 4.04 -14.19
CA GLY A 16 20.34 3.83 -13.92
C GLY A 16 21.28 4.36 -15.00
N LEU A 17 20.92 4.23 -16.27
CA LEU A 17 21.75 4.72 -17.39
C LEU A 17 21.53 6.20 -17.74
N TYR A 18 20.30 6.70 -17.66
CA TYR A 18 19.90 7.97 -18.28
C TYR A 18 19.65 9.09 -17.26
N GLY A 19 19.64 8.78 -15.96
CA GLY A 19 19.35 9.78 -14.92
C GLY A 19 17.91 10.30 -14.91
N LYS A 20 17.04 9.82 -15.81
CA LYS A 20 15.64 10.24 -15.86
C LYS A 20 14.88 9.72 -14.64
N VAL A 21 14.25 10.61 -13.88
CA VAL A 21 13.35 10.24 -12.78
C VAL A 21 12.06 9.65 -13.36
N MET A 22 11.73 8.43 -12.96
CA MET A 22 10.55 7.70 -13.40
C MET A 22 9.69 7.32 -12.20
N ARG A 23 8.37 7.28 -12.40
CA ARG A 23 7.43 6.78 -11.40
C ARG A 23 7.32 5.26 -11.51
N ARG A 24 7.38 4.56 -10.38
CA ARG A 24 7.16 3.12 -10.26
C ARG A 24 6.03 2.87 -9.27
N SER A 25 4.98 2.20 -9.74
CA SER A 25 3.84 1.82 -8.90
C SER A 25 3.89 0.33 -8.58
N THR A 26 3.81 -0.04 -7.30
CA THR A 26 3.71 -1.44 -6.85
C THR A 26 2.41 -1.65 -6.07
N LYS A 27 1.72 -2.76 -6.33
CA LYS A 27 0.51 -3.13 -5.59
C LYS A 27 0.85 -4.11 -4.47
N VAL A 28 0.41 -3.80 -3.25
CA VAL A 28 0.63 -4.64 -2.06
C VAL A 28 -0.70 -5.01 -1.42
N LYS A 29 -0.80 -6.23 -0.87
CA LYS A 29 -1.97 -6.67 -0.10
C LYS A 29 -1.73 -6.35 1.37
N VAL A 30 -2.67 -5.63 1.95
CA VAL A 30 -2.60 -5.11 3.31
C VAL A 30 -3.71 -5.73 4.14
N HIS A 31 -3.40 -6.07 5.37
CA HIS A 31 -4.39 -6.52 6.35
C HIS A 31 -5.06 -5.33 7.02
N ASP A 32 -6.39 -5.35 6.99
CA ASP A 32 -7.28 -4.44 7.70
C ASP A 32 -8.24 -5.31 8.51
N GLU A 33 -8.25 -5.19 9.83
CA GLU A 33 -9.11 -6.03 10.68
C GLU A 33 -10.57 -5.54 10.72
N GLN A 34 -10.77 -4.23 10.61
CA GLN A 34 -12.07 -3.57 10.79
C GLN A 34 -12.76 -3.23 9.45
N ASN A 35 -12.10 -3.53 8.32
CA ASN A 35 -12.57 -3.15 6.97
C ASN A 35 -12.90 -1.65 6.90
N ALA A 36 -12.10 -0.83 7.57
CA ALA A 36 -12.35 0.59 7.74
C ALA A 36 -11.87 1.44 6.55
N ALA A 37 -10.93 0.93 5.75
CA ALA A 37 -10.38 1.64 4.60
C ALA A 37 -11.21 1.41 3.34
N GLY A 38 -11.64 2.52 2.73
CA GLY A 38 -12.37 2.57 1.47
C GLY A 38 -11.47 2.73 0.24
N ILE A 39 -12.11 2.78 -0.93
CA ILE A 39 -11.41 3.05 -2.19
C ILE A 39 -11.10 4.55 -2.26
N GLY A 40 -9.83 4.88 -2.48
CA GLY A 40 -9.37 6.27 -2.61
C GLY A 40 -8.83 6.88 -1.32
N ASP A 41 -8.87 6.15 -0.20
CA ASP A 41 -8.29 6.61 1.06
C ASP A 41 -6.75 6.61 1.01
N LEU A 42 -6.13 7.61 1.63
CA LEU A 42 -4.69 7.65 1.85
C LEU A 42 -4.38 6.92 3.16
N VAL A 43 -3.64 5.82 3.08
CA VAL A 43 -3.36 4.96 4.22
C VAL A 43 -1.87 4.83 4.49
N ARG A 44 -1.51 4.81 5.78
CA ARG A 44 -0.16 4.51 6.25
C ARG A 44 -0.07 3.03 6.61
N ILE A 45 0.88 2.34 6.01
CA ILE A 45 1.08 0.90 6.19
C ILE A 45 2.40 0.60 6.90
N MET A 46 2.45 -0.54 7.58
CA MET A 46 3.65 -1.04 8.28
C MET A 46 3.87 -2.52 7.95
N GLU A 47 5.14 -2.92 7.83
CA GLU A 47 5.52 -4.33 7.68
C GLU A 47 5.13 -5.14 8.91
N THR A 48 4.79 -6.41 8.68
CA THR A 48 4.47 -7.37 9.73
C THR A 48 4.93 -8.76 9.33
N ARG A 49 4.85 -9.71 10.26
CA ARG A 49 5.03 -11.13 9.95
C ARG A 49 4.05 -11.55 8.84
N PRO A 50 4.38 -12.56 8.01
CA PRO A 50 3.46 -13.05 6.99
C PRO A 50 2.11 -13.45 7.62
N LEU A 51 1.02 -12.81 7.20
CA LEU A 51 -0.34 -13.12 7.64
C LEU A 51 -1.04 -14.10 6.68
N SER A 52 -0.57 -14.15 5.44
CA SER A 52 -1.00 -15.05 4.38
C SER A 52 0.09 -15.10 3.31
N ALA A 53 -0.07 -15.93 2.27
CA ALA A 53 0.89 -16.09 1.18
C ALA A 53 1.31 -14.75 0.53
N GLY A 54 0.39 -13.79 0.42
CA GLY A 54 0.65 -12.48 -0.20
C GLY A 54 0.51 -11.27 0.74
N LYS A 55 0.24 -11.47 2.04
CA LYS A 55 -0.03 -10.37 2.98
C LYS A 55 1.12 -10.22 3.98
N ARG A 56 1.86 -9.12 3.87
CA ARG A 56 3.01 -8.78 4.72
C ARG A 56 2.91 -7.38 5.34
N TRP A 57 1.79 -6.71 5.13
CA TRP A 57 1.57 -5.33 5.52
C TRP A 57 0.28 -5.23 6.34
N ARG A 58 0.24 -4.32 7.30
CA ARG A 58 -0.95 -3.93 8.05
C ARG A 58 -1.19 -2.43 7.96
N ILE A 59 -2.45 -2.00 8.07
CA ILE A 59 -2.79 -0.58 8.20
C ILE A 59 -2.43 -0.12 9.61
N VAL A 60 -1.76 1.03 9.70
CA VAL A 60 -1.48 1.73 10.97
C VAL A 60 -2.49 2.84 11.18
N GLU A 61 -2.70 3.65 10.14
CA GLU A 61 -3.49 4.88 10.22
C GLU A 61 -4.10 5.17 8.85
N ILE A 62 -5.34 5.69 8.85
CA ILE A 62 -5.97 6.28 7.68
C ILE A 62 -5.73 7.78 7.78
N VAL A 63 -4.87 8.30 6.91
CA VAL A 63 -4.41 9.70 6.93
C VAL A 63 -5.48 10.61 6.35
N GLU A 64 -6.10 10.20 5.24
CA GLU A 64 -7.13 10.97 4.57
C GLU A 64 -8.21 10.03 4.05
N LYS A 65 -9.47 10.35 4.35
CA LYS A 65 -10.62 9.64 3.77
C LYS A 65 -11.03 10.30 2.47
N ALA A 66 -11.35 9.49 1.48
CA ALA A 66 -11.91 9.96 0.22
C ALA A 66 -13.20 10.77 0.48
N LYS A 67 -13.33 11.90 -0.23
CA LYS A 67 -14.48 12.81 -0.16
C LYS A 67 -15.59 12.37 -1.12
#